data_AF-A0A2H0FZQ2-F1
#
_entry.id   AF-A0A2H0FZQ2-F1
#
_cell.length_a   1.000
_cell.length_b   1.000
_cell.length_c   1.000
_cell.angle_alpha   90.00
_cell.angle_beta   90.00
_cell.angle_gamma   90.00
#
_symmetry.space_group_name_H-M   'P 1'
#
loop_
_entity.id
_entity.type
_entity.pdbx_description
1 polymer ?
#
loop_
_entity_poly.entity_id
_entity_poly.type
_entity_poly.pdbx_seq_one_letter_code
_entity_poly.pdbx_strand_id
1 'polypeptide(L)'
;GLDQTETKVKVYELPTIQGLFPRMFSTFIDNGMRKGIPKELWGGVITIYRDGSVIQEFTGNENGNNARVLVIDENGKVIYFYDRGFAVSALNQLRQKLAN
;
A
#
# COMPACT_ATOMS: atom_id res chain seq x y z
N GLY A 1 10.93 -6.38 -6.18
CA GLY A 1 10.06 -7.56 -6.08
C GLY A 1 9.25 -7.74 -7.35
N LEU A 2 8.15 -6.99 -7.51
CA LEU A 2 7.29 -7.08 -8.69
C LEU A 2 8.04 -6.76 -9.99
N ASP A 3 8.78 -5.65 -10.03
CA ASP A 3 9.59 -5.26 -11.20
C ASP A 3 10.64 -6.31 -11.56
N GLN A 4 11.34 -6.86 -10.56
CA GLN A 4 12.35 -7.92 -10.75
C GLN A 4 11.77 -9.22 -11.32
N THR A 5 10.46 -9.43 -11.18
CA THR A 5 9.74 -10.59 -11.73
C THR A 5 8.93 -10.23 -12.97
N GLU A 6 9.13 -9.03 -13.51
CA GLU A 6 8.41 -8.48 -14.67
C GLU A 6 6.88 -8.56 -14.54
N THR A 7 6.39 -8.50 -13.30
CA THR A 7 4.95 -8.60 -13.02
C THR A 7 4.29 -7.27 -13.36
N LYS A 8 3.54 -7.23 -14.46
CA LYS A 8 2.83 -6.04 -14.93
C LYS A 8 1.51 -5.87 -14.19
N VAL A 9 1.50 -5.06 -13.14
CA VAL A 9 0.31 -4.75 -12.35
C VAL A 9 0.34 -3.28 -11.93
N LYS A 10 -0.85 -2.66 -11.80
CA LYS A 10 -0.95 -1.34 -11.18
C LYS A 10 -0.79 -1.48 -9.68
N VAL A 11 0.16 -0.74 -9.11
CA VAL A 11 0.42 -0.70 -7.67
C VAL A 11 0.12 0.69 -7.16
N TYR A 12 -0.58 0.75 -6.03
CA TYR A 12 -0.82 1.97 -5.29
C TYR A 12 -0.23 1.83 -3.90
N GLU A 13 0.67 2.73 -3.54
CA GLU A 13 1.15 2.89 -2.18
C GLU A 13 0.19 3.83 -1.45
N LEU A 14 -0.39 3.34 -0.36
CA LEU A 14 -1.40 4.05 0.41
C LEU A 14 -0.89 4.34 1.82
N PRO A 15 0.05 5.29 2.02
CA PRO A 15 0.42 5.75 3.34
C PRO A 15 -0.82 6.12 4.14
N THR A 16 -1.03 5.44 5.26
CA THR A 16 -2.24 5.58 6.05
C THR A 16 -1.87 6.22 7.38
N ILE A 17 -2.34 7.44 7.62
CA ILE A 17 -1.95 8.23 8.79
C ILE A 17 -3.19 8.53 9.61
N GLN A 18 -3.16 8.16 10.89
CA GLN A 18 -4.24 8.42 11.82
C GLN A 18 -4.11 9.79 12.50
N GLY A 19 -5.26 10.33 12.90
CA GLY A 19 -5.35 11.53 13.74
C GLY A 19 -5.56 12.84 12.96
N LEU A 20 -5.95 13.87 13.71
CA LEU A 20 -6.24 15.21 13.17
C LEU A 20 -4.96 16.02 12.94
N PHE A 21 -3.94 15.83 13.79
CA PHE A 21 -2.69 16.60 13.75
C PHE A 21 -1.89 16.42 12.44
N PRO A 22 -1.72 15.21 11.89
CA PRO A 22 -0.96 15.03 10.65
C PRO A 22 -1.60 15.71 9.44
N ARG A 23 -2.92 15.90 9.46
CA ARG A 23 -3.65 16.57 8.37
C ARG A 23 -3.23 18.03 8.20
N MET A 24 -2.85 18.69 9.30
CA MET A 24 -2.44 20.09 9.28
C MET A 24 -1.07 20.29 8.61
N PHE A 25 -0.29 19.21 8.45
CA PHE A 25 1.04 19.23 7.83
C PHE A 25 1.11 18.33 6.59
N SER A 26 -0.03 18.06 5.94
CA SER A 26 -0.13 17.10 4.83
C SER A 26 0.84 17.38 3.69
N THR A 27 1.03 18.64 3.31
CA THR A 27 1.97 19.03 2.25
C THR A 27 3.41 18.61 2.57
N PHE A 28 3.84 18.75 3.83
CA PHE A 28 5.19 18.34 4.24
C PHE A 28 5.34 16.81 4.23
N ILE A 29 4.31 16.11 4.72
CA ILE A 29 4.27 14.64 4.77
C ILE A 29 4.27 14.05 3.37
N ASP A 30 3.38 14.52 2.49
CA ASP A 30 3.26 14.03 1.11
C ASP A 30 4.55 14.26 0.33
N ASN A 31 5.20 15.42 0.51
CA ASN A 31 6.51 15.69 -0.07
C ASN A 31 7.60 14.77 0.49
N GLY A 32 7.54 14.43 1.77
CA GLY A 32 8.42 13.45 2.40
C GLY A 32 8.27 12.05 1.79
N MET A 33 7.03 11.56 1.67
CA MET A 33 6.73 10.24 1.11
C MET A 33 7.13 10.12 -0.36
N ARG A 34 7.09 11.22 -1.12
CA ARG A 34 7.43 11.26 -2.54
C ARG A 34 8.88 11.65 -2.84
N LYS A 35 9.69 11.97 -1.82
CA LYS A 35 11.03 12.57 -1.97
C LYS A 35 12.02 11.73 -2.80
N GLY A 36 11.82 10.42 -2.88
CA GLY A 36 12.66 9.49 -3.67
C GLY A 36 12.01 8.97 -4.95
N ILE A 37 10.82 9.45 -5.30
CA ILE A 37 10.00 8.90 -6.39
C ILE A 37 9.99 9.91 -7.55
N PRO A 38 10.25 9.48 -8.80
CA PRO A 38 10.08 10.33 -9.98
C PRO A 38 8.66 10.93 -10.05
N LYS A 39 8.53 12.19 -10.49
CA LYS A 39 7.25 12.93 -10.44
C LYS A 39 6.12 12.26 -11.21
N GLU A 40 6.47 11.60 -12.31
CA GLU A 40 5.59 10.81 -13.16
C GLU A 40 4.95 9.61 -12.43
N LEU A 41 5.59 9.11 -11.36
CA LEU A 41 5.11 7.99 -10.55
C LEU A 41 4.36 8.45 -9.29
N TRP A 42 4.28 9.76 -9.00
CA TRP A 42 3.61 10.28 -7.80
C TRP A 42 2.12 9.92 -7.73
N GLY A 43 1.48 9.66 -8.87
CA GLY A 43 0.09 9.21 -8.93
C GLY A 43 -0.13 7.81 -8.31
N GLY A 44 0.93 7.03 -8.14
CA GLY A 44 0.89 5.76 -7.41
C GLY A 44 0.92 5.91 -5.90
N VAL A 45 1.17 7.10 -5.35
CA VAL A 45 1.31 7.33 -3.90
C VAL A 45 0.22 8.27 -3.39
N ILE A 46 -0.73 7.71 -2.64
CA ILE A 46 -1.93 8.41 -2.19
C ILE A 46 -2.01 8.30 -0.66
N THR A 47 -1.72 9.38 0.05
CA THR A 47 -1.82 9.41 1.50
C THR A 47 -3.27 9.48 1.96
N ILE A 48 -3.70 8.55 2.80
CA ILE A 48 -5.03 8.47 3.41
C ILE A 48 -5.00 9.13 4.79
N TYR A 49 -5.64 10.30 4.90
CA TYR A 49 -5.68 11.11 6.13
C TYR A 49 -7.00 10.99 6.91
N ARG A 50 -8.15 10.97 6.21
CA ARG A 50 -9.47 10.99 6.85
C ARG A 50 -9.84 9.62 7.39
N ASP A 51 -9.68 8.61 6.55
CA ASP A 51 -10.10 7.23 6.83
C ASP A 51 -8.96 6.36 7.36
N GLY A 52 -7.90 6.99 7.89
CA GLY A 52 -6.73 6.27 8.36
C GLY A 52 -7.04 5.27 9.48
N SER A 53 -8.00 5.59 10.34
CA SER A 53 -8.49 4.67 11.37
C SER A 53 -9.23 3.49 10.79
N VAL A 54 -10.09 3.72 9.80
CA VAL A 54 -10.88 2.68 9.13
C VAL A 54 -9.97 1.67 8.43
N ILE A 55 -8.97 2.16 7.68
CA ILE A 55 -8.02 1.30 6.98
C ILE A 55 -7.18 0.48 7.96
N GLN A 56 -6.73 1.09 9.06
CA GLN A 56 -5.95 0.36 10.07
C GLN A 56 -6.80 -0.69 10.79
N GLU A 57 -8.06 -0.40 11.11
CA GLU A 57 -8.98 -1.37 11.72
C GLU A 57 -9.25 -2.53 10.76
N PHE A 58 -9.49 -2.23 9.48
CA PHE A 58 -9.73 -3.23 8.44
C PHE A 58 -8.53 -4.14 8.19
N THR A 59 -7.31 -3.59 8.20
CA THR A 59 -6.09 -4.31 7.83
C THR A 59 -5.25 -4.78 9.03
N GLY A 60 -5.64 -4.42 10.27
CA GLY A 60 -4.92 -4.72 11.51
C GLY A 60 -3.66 -3.86 11.73
N ASN A 61 -3.14 -3.81 12.96
CA ASN A 61 -1.91 -3.04 13.28
C ASN A 61 -1.00 -3.67 14.34
N GLU A 62 -1.10 -4.98 14.54
CA GLU A 62 -0.32 -5.69 15.57
C GLU A 62 1.19 -5.60 15.29
N ASN A 63 1.59 -5.61 14.01
CA ASN A 63 2.98 -5.43 13.56
C ASN A 63 3.11 -4.19 12.67
N GLY A 64 3.01 -3.00 13.26
CA GLY A 64 2.85 -1.73 12.54
C GLY A 64 3.96 -1.36 11.54
N ASN A 65 5.13 -2.00 11.61
CA ASN A 65 6.24 -1.76 10.69
C ASN A 65 6.13 -2.59 9.39
N ASN A 66 5.20 -3.53 9.32
CA ASN A 66 5.03 -4.35 8.12
C ASN A 66 4.19 -3.59 7.08
N ALA A 67 4.65 -3.66 5.82
CA ALA A 67 3.79 -3.31 4.71
C ALA A 67 2.60 -4.28 4.65
N ARG A 68 1.42 -3.74 4.39
CA ARG A 68 0.18 -4.50 4.20
C ARG A 68 -0.15 -4.51 2.73
N VAL A 69 -0.20 -5.70 2.15
CA VAL A 69 -0.39 -5.89 0.72
C VAL A 69 -1.77 -6.47 0.48
N LEU A 70 -2.58 -5.78 -0.32
CA LEU A 70 -3.90 -6.22 -0.75
C LEU A 70 -3.91 -6.38 -2.26
N VAL A 71 -4.55 -7.44 -2.74
CA VAL A 71 -5.00 -7.53 -4.14
C VAL A 71 -6.52 -7.48 -4.12
N ILE A 72 -7.06 -6.56 -4.91
CA ILE A 72 -8.49 -6.29 -5.02
C ILE A 72 -8.92 -6.61 -6.46
N ASP A 73 -10.01 -7.34 -6.63
CA ASP A 73 -10.59 -7.61 -7.95
C ASP A 73 -11.44 -6.44 -8.47
N GLU A 74 -11.96 -6.56 -9.69
CA GLU A 74 -12.83 -5.56 -10.33
C GLU A 74 -14.14 -5.28 -9.58
N ASN A 75 -14.57 -6.17 -8.69
CA ASN A 75 -15.78 -6.01 -7.87
C ASN A 75 -15.46 -5.37 -6.51
N GLY A 76 -14.21 -5.00 -6.25
CA GLY A 76 -13.78 -4.44 -4.98
C GLY A 76 -13.53 -5.48 -3.89
N LYS A 77 -13.46 -6.78 -4.22
CA LYS A 77 -13.22 -7.84 -3.24
C LYS A 77 -11.72 -8.07 -3.05
N VAL A 78 -11.31 -8.18 -1.79
CA VAL A 78 -9.94 -8.60 -1.44
C VAL A 78 -9.76 -10.09 -1.77
N ILE A 79 -8.90 -10.40 -2.73
CA ILE A 79 -8.59 -11.77 -3.17
C ILE A 79 -7.22 -12.26 -2.66
N TYR A 80 -6.44 -11.36 -2.06
CA TYR A 80 -5.18 -11.66 -1.40
C TYR A 80 -4.86 -10.60 -0.34
N PHE A 81 -4.37 -11.03 0.83
CA PHE A 81 -3.91 -10.16 1.90
C PHE A 81 -2.62 -10.72 2.52
N TYR A 82 -1.65 -9.86 2.80
CA TYR A 82 -0.39 -10.26 3.44
C TYR A 82 0.23 -9.12 4.25
N ASP A 83 0.66 -9.42 5.48
CA ASP A 83 1.09 -8.43 6.48
C ASP A 83 2.30 -8.89 7.33
N ARG A 84 3.04 -9.91 6.90
CA ARG A 84 4.10 -10.58 7.70
C ARG A 84 5.54 -10.18 7.35
N GLY A 85 5.74 -9.04 6.67
CA GLY A 85 7.07 -8.59 6.25
C GLY A 85 7.63 -9.38 5.07
N PHE A 86 8.90 -9.19 4.69
CA PHE A 86 9.43 -9.76 3.43
C PHE A 86 9.39 -11.30 3.37
N ALA A 87 8.79 -11.86 2.32
CA ALA A 87 8.85 -13.29 2.01
C ALA A 87 8.74 -13.56 0.50
N VAL A 88 9.63 -14.39 -0.04
CA VAL A 88 9.62 -14.80 -1.45
C VAL A 88 8.38 -15.65 -1.79
N SER A 89 7.96 -16.52 -0.85
CA SER A 89 6.73 -17.30 -0.98
C SER A 89 5.50 -16.42 -1.13
N ALA A 90 5.41 -15.33 -0.36
CA ALA A 90 4.31 -14.36 -0.45
C ALA A 90 4.29 -13.64 -1.81
N LEU A 91 5.46 -13.26 -2.35
CA LEU A 91 5.55 -12.70 -3.69
C LEU A 91 5.02 -13.67 -4.75
N ASN A 92 5.38 -14.96 -4.65
CA ASN A 92 4.91 -15.97 -5.61
C ASN A 92 3.39 -16.23 -5.49
N GLN A 93 2.85 -16.27 -4.27
CA GLN A 93 1.40 -16.40 -4.04
C GLN A 93 0.63 -15.20 -4.61
N LEU A 94 1.14 -13.98 -4.38
CA LEU A 94 0.57 -12.77 -4.94
C LEU A 94 0.54 -12.84 -6.48
N ARG A 95 1.65 -13.25 -7.12
CA ARG A 95 1.72 -13.38 -8.58
C ARG A 95 0.72 -14.38 -9.13
N GLN A 96 0.49 -15.50 -8.43
CA GLN A 96 -0.54 -16.47 -8.82
C GLN A 96 -1.95 -15.86 -8.79
N LYS A 97 -2.22 -14.93 -7.86
CA LYS A 97 -3.52 -14.24 -7.79
C LYS A 97 -3.71 -13.19 -8.89
N LEU A 98 -2.61 -12.64 -9.44
CA LEU A 98 -2.64 -11.67 -10.53
C LEU A 98 -2.69 -12.29 -11.93
N ALA A 99 -2.39 -13.58 -12.06
CA ALA A 99 -2.35 -14.28 -13.34
C ALA A 99 -3.73 -14.79 -13.82
N ASN A 100 -4.80 -14.49 -13.07
CA ASN A 100 -6.18 -14.87 -13.36
C ASN A 100 -6.98 -13.71 -13.93
#